data_AF-A0AAU9R4T9-F1
#
_entry.id   AF-A0AAU9R4T9-F1
#
_cell.length_a   1.000
_cell.length_b   1.000
_cell.length_c   1.000
_cell.angle_alpha   90.00
_cell.angle_beta   90.00
_cell.angle_gamma   90.00
#
_symmetry.space_group_name_H-M   'P 1'
#
loop_
_entity.id
_entity.type
_entity.pdbx_description
1 polymer ?
#
loop_
_entity_poly.entity_id
_entity_poly.type
_entity_poly.pdbx_seq_one_letter_code
_entity_poly.pdbx_strand_id
1 'polypeptide(L)'
;MDIFPGFGAWINQNTQQPLRKAESSKKSEKVKSKSASEINTHEERDDTNEQLKLWRDAEKKAPWHDAPPKVKVATQEGICVMQMEFTLGLPPQAAYNVLTNPNNQPYSRNIKKRRLMENISRKVVSEDEPGPIVEVEKAVPVVWNFLSFPISLVFAENRKHHSGVYDKKKIMFMKMFEGHWKVEPVYVDSVRLCKHMKPRTREEYRKCSGGEGKIASKVTVAGVFQPSSIFNLPPLSWYIRGFTVKTTKTLLQDFQNLAASIRGV
;
A
#
# COMPACT_ATOMS: atom_id res chain seq x y z
N MET A 1 19.93 -6.76 -27.98
CA MET A 1 18.90 -5.71 -27.72
C MET A 1 17.72 -6.49 -27.18
N ASP A 2 17.77 -6.74 -25.88
CA ASP A 2 17.02 -7.80 -25.23
C ASP A 2 15.99 -7.19 -24.29
N ILE A 3 14.74 -7.48 -24.60
CA ILE A 3 13.53 -7.05 -23.92
C ILE A 3 13.22 -8.14 -22.88
N PHE A 4 13.41 -7.78 -21.59
CA PHE A 4 13.18 -8.54 -20.36
C PHE A 4 14.19 -9.63 -19.95
N PRO A 5 14.93 -9.36 -18.84
CA PRO A 5 15.15 -10.40 -17.83
C PRO A 5 14.76 -9.89 -16.44
N GLY A 6 13.83 -10.56 -15.75
CA GLY A 6 13.63 -10.25 -14.33
C GLY A 6 12.30 -10.63 -13.68
N PHE A 7 11.68 -11.76 -14.02
CA PHE A 7 10.56 -12.29 -13.20
C PHE A 7 10.56 -13.83 -13.02
N GLY A 8 11.68 -14.51 -13.32
CA GLY A 8 11.77 -15.98 -13.29
C GLY A 8 12.54 -16.60 -12.11
N ALA A 9 13.08 -15.83 -11.16
CA ALA A 9 14.05 -16.34 -10.18
C ALA A 9 13.53 -16.46 -8.73
N TRP A 10 12.22 -16.57 -8.50
CA TRP A 10 11.68 -16.54 -7.12
C TRP A 10 10.80 -17.70 -6.67
N ILE A 11 10.87 -18.84 -7.34
CA ILE A 11 10.32 -20.09 -6.80
C ILE A 11 11.42 -21.15 -6.89
N ASN A 12 11.73 -21.76 -5.75
CA ASN A 12 12.55 -22.96 -5.55
C ASN A 12 14.07 -22.77 -5.36
N GLN A 13 14.48 -22.71 -4.08
CA GLN A 13 15.66 -23.46 -3.62
C GLN A 13 15.38 -24.01 -2.22
N ASN A 14 14.86 -25.24 -2.19
CA ASN A 14 14.91 -26.08 -1.00
C ASN A 14 16.26 -26.83 -0.99
N THR A 15 16.82 -26.93 0.22
CA THR A 15 17.94 -27.71 0.74
C THR A 15 18.63 -28.75 -0.16
N GLN A 16 19.97 -28.69 -0.23
CA GLN A 16 20.88 -29.81 0.07
C GLN A 16 22.34 -29.34 0.23
N GLN A 17 23.00 -29.74 1.33
CA GLN A 17 24.44 -29.60 1.59
C GLN A 17 25.27 -30.49 0.64
N PRO A 18 26.59 -30.26 0.56
CA PRO A 18 27.48 -31.19 1.26
C PRO A 18 28.60 -30.52 2.09
N LEU A 19 29.04 -31.29 3.09
CA LEU A 19 30.13 -31.05 4.03
C LEU A 19 31.47 -30.65 3.38
N ARG A 20 32.24 -29.77 4.05
CA ARG A 20 33.61 -30.06 4.53
C ARG A 20 33.94 -29.25 5.80
N LYS A 21 34.56 -29.94 6.77
CA LYS A 21 35.04 -29.50 8.08
C LYS A 21 36.29 -28.60 7.95
N ALA A 22 36.40 -27.58 8.81
CA ALA A 22 37.48 -27.40 9.80
C ALA A 22 37.34 -26.04 10.53
N GLU A 23 37.23 -26.09 11.87
CA GLU A 23 37.82 -25.22 12.93
C GLU A 23 37.86 -23.67 12.74
N SER A 24 37.58 -22.78 13.70
CA SER A 24 37.22 -22.85 15.11
C SER A 24 36.76 -21.45 15.60
N SER A 25 36.06 -21.43 16.73
CA SER A 25 36.03 -20.36 17.75
C SER A 25 34.96 -19.24 17.69
N LYS A 26 34.31 -19.12 18.87
CA LYS A 26 33.64 -17.95 19.50
C LYS A 26 32.18 -17.64 19.14
N LYS A 27 31.30 -18.27 19.95
CA LYS A 27 30.10 -17.74 20.62
C LYS A 27 29.70 -16.29 20.25
N SER A 28 28.67 -16.17 19.42
CA SER A 28 27.66 -15.11 19.59
C SER A 28 26.30 -15.72 19.29
N GLU A 29 25.41 -15.62 20.26
CA GLU A 29 24.04 -16.11 20.20
C GLU A 29 23.28 -15.20 19.22
N LYS A 30 23.39 -15.50 17.93
CA LYS A 30 22.59 -14.85 16.88
C LYS A 30 21.16 -15.37 17.03
N VAL A 31 20.37 -14.64 17.81
CA VAL A 31 18.90 -14.68 17.69
C VAL A 31 18.58 -14.43 16.22
N LYS A 32 18.21 -15.50 15.50
CA LYS A 32 17.71 -15.43 14.13
C LYS A 32 16.43 -14.60 14.21
N SER A 33 16.51 -13.32 13.87
CA SER A 33 15.36 -12.51 13.53
C SER A 33 14.69 -13.19 12.35
N LYS A 34 13.55 -13.86 12.62
CA LYS A 34 12.70 -14.39 11.58
C LYS A 34 12.30 -13.24 10.68
N SER A 35 12.58 -13.37 9.39
CA SER A 35 12.18 -12.36 8.42
C SER A 35 10.65 -12.25 8.41
N ALA A 36 10.11 -11.04 8.36
CA ALA A 36 8.67 -10.74 8.36
C ALA A 36 7.85 -11.42 7.24
N SER A 37 8.51 -12.19 6.36
CA SER A 37 7.92 -13.04 5.33
C SER A 37 7.31 -14.35 5.85
N GLU A 38 7.70 -14.81 7.05
CA GLU A 38 7.25 -16.09 7.61
C GLU A 38 5.78 -16.07 8.11
N ILE A 39 5.16 -14.90 8.26
CA ILE A 39 3.82 -14.75 8.87
C ILE A 39 2.68 -14.74 7.83
N ASN A 40 2.97 -14.73 6.53
CA ASN A 40 1.93 -15.01 5.54
C ASN A 40 1.62 -16.51 5.61
N THR A 41 0.45 -16.88 6.13
CA THR A 41 -0.04 -18.26 6.05
C THR A 41 0.07 -18.73 4.59
N HIS A 42 0.51 -19.96 4.38
CA HIS A 42 0.71 -20.53 3.04
C HIS A 42 -0.56 -20.35 2.17
N GLU A 43 -1.73 -20.54 2.80
CA GLU A 43 -3.06 -20.41 2.20
C GLU A 43 -3.35 -19.00 1.68
N GLU A 44 -3.07 -17.94 2.44
CA GLU A 44 -3.32 -16.55 2.00
C GLU A 44 -2.46 -16.17 0.79
N ARG A 45 -1.25 -16.73 0.73
CA ARG A 45 -0.30 -16.53 -0.38
C ARG A 45 -0.80 -17.23 -1.65
N ASP A 46 -1.23 -18.48 -1.55
CA ASP A 46 -1.74 -19.26 -2.67
C ASP A 46 -3.01 -18.62 -3.24
N ASP A 47 -3.93 -18.25 -2.36
CA ASP A 47 -5.15 -17.53 -2.66
C ASP A 47 -4.91 -16.21 -3.43
N THR A 48 -3.90 -15.45 -2.99
CA THR A 48 -3.52 -14.19 -3.65
C THR A 48 -2.96 -14.47 -5.04
N ASN A 49 -2.14 -15.52 -5.19
CA ASN A 49 -1.56 -15.91 -6.48
C ASN A 49 -2.64 -16.38 -7.46
N GLU A 50 -3.65 -17.13 -7.01
CA GLU A 50 -4.80 -17.52 -7.84
C GLU A 50 -5.56 -16.29 -8.34
N GLN A 51 -5.88 -15.34 -7.46
CA GLN A 51 -6.56 -14.11 -7.84
C GLN A 51 -5.73 -13.27 -8.84
N LEU A 52 -4.41 -13.20 -8.67
CA LEU A 52 -3.54 -12.50 -9.62
C LEU A 52 -3.49 -13.17 -11.00
N LYS A 53 -3.58 -14.51 -11.06
CA LYS A 53 -3.73 -15.23 -12.34
C LYS A 53 -5.05 -14.86 -13.02
N LEU A 54 -6.16 -14.90 -12.29
CA LEU A 54 -7.48 -14.50 -12.80
C LEU A 54 -7.49 -13.06 -13.33
N TRP A 55 -6.84 -12.14 -12.62
CA TRP A 55 -6.67 -10.76 -13.08
C TRP A 55 -5.91 -10.68 -14.40
N ARG A 56 -4.73 -11.31 -14.50
CA ARG A 56 -3.91 -11.31 -15.74
C ARG A 56 -4.65 -11.89 -16.94
N ASP A 57 -5.37 -12.98 -16.74
CA ASP A 57 -6.12 -13.61 -17.84
C ASP A 57 -7.35 -12.81 -18.26
N ALA A 58 -7.94 -12.05 -17.34
CA ALA A 58 -9.01 -11.10 -17.66
C ALA A 58 -8.47 -9.87 -18.40
N GLU A 59 -7.34 -9.29 -18.00
CA GLU A 59 -6.74 -8.13 -18.68
C GLU A 59 -6.46 -8.40 -20.16
N LYS A 60 -5.98 -9.62 -20.48
CA LYS A 60 -5.76 -10.05 -21.88
C LYS A 60 -7.03 -10.00 -22.73
N LYS A 61 -8.20 -10.18 -22.12
CA LYS A 61 -9.50 -10.22 -22.80
C LYS A 61 -10.15 -8.84 -22.85
N ALA A 62 -10.19 -8.15 -21.71
CA ALA A 62 -10.80 -6.83 -21.57
C ALA A 62 -10.05 -6.04 -20.48
N PRO A 63 -9.49 -4.86 -20.81
CA PRO A 63 -8.77 -4.04 -19.85
C PRO A 63 -9.67 -3.59 -18.69
N TRP A 64 -9.17 -3.69 -17.46
CA TRP A 64 -9.81 -3.08 -16.31
C TRP A 64 -9.32 -1.65 -16.09
N HIS A 65 -10.28 -0.75 -15.92
CA HIS A 65 -10.03 0.64 -15.59
C HIS A 65 -10.50 0.95 -14.17
N ASP A 66 -9.55 1.27 -13.30
CA ASP A 66 -9.85 1.73 -11.96
C ASP A 66 -10.59 3.08 -12.02
N ALA A 67 -11.65 3.21 -11.22
CA ALA A 67 -12.39 4.47 -11.13
C ALA A 67 -11.47 5.60 -10.64
N PRO A 68 -11.64 6.85 -11.14
CA PRO A 68 -10.84 7.97 -10.68
C PRO A 68 -10.91 8.14 -9.15
N PRO A 69 -9.79 8.39 -8.48
CA PRO A 69 -9.76 8.53 -7.03
C PRO A 69 -10.57 9.75 -6.59
N LYS A 70 -11.32 9.58 -5.50
CA LYS A 70 -12.11 10.63 -4.86
C LYS A 70 -11.30 11.19 -3.69
N VAL A 71 -11.14 12.50 -3.65
CA VAL A 71 -10.47 13.20 -2.55
C VAL A 71 -11.37 14.35 -2.13
N LYS A 72 -11.77 14.36 -0.86
CA LYS A 72 -12.51 15.46 -0.23
C LYS A 72 -11.66 15.99 0.91
N VAL A 73 -11.51 17.31 0.96
CA VAL A 73 -10.86 18.01 2.07
C VAL A 73 -11.83 19.07 2.54
N ALA A 74 -12.18 19.06 3.82
CA ALA A 74 -12.95 20.12 4.49
C ALA A 74 -12.06 20.78 5.54
N THR A 75 -12.25 22.07 5.79
CA THR A 75 -11.49 22.81 6.79
C THR A 75 -12.46 23.47 7.75
N GLN A 76 -12.29 23.23 9.04
CA GLN A 76 -13.07 23.83 10.12
C GLN A 76 -12.09 24.26 11.22
N GLU A 77 -12.11 25.55 11.58
CA GLU A 77 -11.26 26.12 12.65
C GLU A 77 -9.75 25.81 12.49
N GLY A 78 -9.27 25.78 11.25
CA GLY A 78 -7.88 25.46 10.92
C GLY A 78 -7.52 23.97 10.99
N ILE A 79 -8.48 23.11 11.32
CA ILE A 79 -8.35 21.65 11.22
C ILE A 79 -8.89 21.21 9.85
N CYS A 80 -8.08 20.45 9.12
CA CYS A 80 -8.44 19.90 7.83
C CYS A 80 -8.79 18.41 7.96
N VAL A 81 -10.01 18.06 7.59
CA VAL A 81 -10.49 16.68 7.51
C VAL A 81 -10.40 16.23 6.06
N MET A 82 -9.61 15.18 5.81
CA MET A 82 -9.40 14.58 4.50
C MET A 82 -10.04 13.21 4.43
N GLN A 83 -10.81 12.97 3.38
CA GLN A 83 -11.40 11.68 3.04
C GLN A 83 -10.98 11.31 1.64
N MET A 84 -10.43 10.11 1.48
CA MET A 84 -9.96 9.59 0.21
C MET A 84 -10.55 8.20 -0.02
N GLU A 85 -11.01 7.97 -1.24
CA GLU A 85 -11.53 6.68 -1.67
C GLU A 85 -11.00 6.38 -3.06
N PHE A 86 -10.42 5.20 -3.24
CA PHE A 86 -9.95 4.72 -4.54
C PHE A 86 -10.04 3.21 -4.62
N THR A 87 -10.12 2.70 -5.84
CA THR A 87 -10.17 1.27 -6.13
C THR A 87 -8.84 0.85 -6.75
N LEU A 88 -8.38 -0.32 -6.37
CA LEU A 88 -7.25 -1.03 -6.97
C LEU A 88 -7.77 -2.36 -7.52
N GLY A 89 -7.49 -2.63 -8.80
CA GLY A 89 -7.67 -3.94 -9.42
C GLY A 89 -6.70 -4.98 -8.87
N LEU A 90 -6.72 -5.25 -7.56
CA LEU A 90 -5.90 -6.23 -6.88
C LEU A 90 -6.72 -6.87 -5.75
N PRO A 91 -6.42 -8.12 -5.36
CA PRO A 91 -7.00 -8.70 -4.15
C PRO A 91 -6.53 -7.95 -2.89
N PRO A 92 -7.30 -7.96 -1.78
CA PRO A 92 -7.03 -7.16 -0.58
C PRO A 92 -5.61 -7.27 -0.03
N GLN A 93 -5.05 -8.48 0.01
CA GLN A 93 -3.68 -8.69 0.50
C GLN A 93 -2.62 -8.06 -0.41
N ALA A 94 -2.79 -8.15 -1.73
CA ALA A 94 -1.87 -7.50 -2.67
C ALA A 94 -2.00 -5.97 -2.61
N ALA A 95 -3.22 -5.44 -2.50
CA ALA A 95 -3.46 -4.01 -2.30
C ALA A 95 -2.86 -3.50 -0.97
N TYR A 96 -3.01 -4.25 0.12
CA TYR A 96 -2.39 -3.96 1.41
C TYR A 96 -0.86 -3.88 1.31
N ASN A 97 -0.24 -4.83 0.61
CA ASN A 97 1.20 -4.85 0.38
C ASN A 97 1.70 -3.66 -0.47
N VAL A 98 0.88 -3.20 -1.42
CA VAL A 98 1.17 -1.99 -2.20
C VAL A 98 1.17 -0.74 -1.33
N LEU A 99 0.32 -0.66 -0.31
CA LEU A 99 0.24 0.51 0.58
C LEU A 99 1.33 0.51 1.65
N THR A 100 1.59 -0.65 2.25
CA THR A 100 2.54 -0.82 3.36
C THR A 100 3.99 -0.95 2.90
N ASN A 101 4.20 -1.41 1.66
CA ASN A 101 5.52 -1.62 1.06
C ASN A 101 6.52 -2.27 2.02
N PRO A 102 6.27 -3.53 2.44
CA PRO A 102 7.04 -4.18 3.49
C PRO A 102 8.53 -4.32 3.15
N ASN A 103 8.87 -4.41 1.86
CA ASN A 103 10.23 -4.59 1.34
C ASN A 103 10.97 -3.26 1.10
N ASN A 104 10.35 -2.13 1.45
CA ASN A 104 10.90 -0.80 1.24
C ASN A 104 11.36 -0.54 -0.22
N GLN A 105 10.65 -1.09 -1.19
CA GLN A 105 11.00 -0.87 -2.60
C GLN A 105 10.63 0.56 -2.99
N PRO A 106 11.52 1.30 -3.66
CA PRO A 106 11.18 2.65 -4.06
C PRO A 106 10.04 2.61 -5.09
N TYR A 107 8.94 3.30 -4.80
CA TYR A 107 7.80 3.50 -5.73
C TYR A 107 8.22 4.19 -7.05
N SER A 108 9.45 4.69 -7.13
CA SER A 108 9.98 5.59 -8.16
C SER A 108 10.16 4.99 -9.55
N ARG A 109 10.07 3.66 -9.73
CA ARG A 109 10.32 3.06 -11.06
C ARG A 109 9.25 3.40 -12.12
N ASN A 110 8.03 3.79 -11.72
CA ASN A 110 6.93 3.96 -12.69
C ASN A 110 6.36 5.40 -12.83
N ILE A 111 6.92 6.40 -12.15
CA ILE A 111 6.34 7.76 -12.12
C ILE A 111 7.35 8.77 -12.69
N LYS A 112 7.24 9.03 -14.01
CA LYS A 112 7.91 10.08 -14.81
C LYS A 112 8.78 11.10 -14.03
N LYS A 113 9.95 10.68 -13.52
CA LYS A 113 10.95 11.53 -12.84
C LYS A 113 10.44 12.33 -11.60
N ARG A 114 9.30 11.99 -10.99
CA ARG A 114 8.80 12.68 -9.78
C ARG A 114 8.95 11.79 -8.54
N ARG A 115 9.82 12.20 -7.61
CA ARG A 115 10.04 11.50 -6.32
C ARG A 115 8.99 11.92 -5.30
N LEU A 116 7.72 11.55 -5.52
CA LEU A 116 6.63 12.09 -4.71
C LEU A 116 6.62 11.66 -3.23
N MET A 117 7.35 10.61 -2.85
CA MET A 117 7.62 10.21 -1.47
C MET A 117 8.83 9.29 -1.45
N GLU A 118 10.05 9.84 -1.42
CA GLU A 118 11.26 9.03 -1.37
C GLU A 118 11.37 8.38 0.01
N ASN A 119 11.49 7.07 0.07
CA ASN A 119 11.63 6.39 1.35
C ASN A 119 13.07 6.57 1.86
N ILE A 120 13.22 7.17 3.03
CA ILE A 120 14.50 7.35 3.69
C ILE A 120 14.79 6.13 4.57
N SER A 121 13.82 5.77 5.42
CA SER A 121 13.96 4.64 6.33
C SER A 121 12.61 4.02 6.67
N ARG A 122 12.63 2.71 6.93
CA ARG A 122 11.51 1.94 7.49
C ARG A 122 12.07 1.11 8.62
N LYS A 123 11.62 1.36 9.85
CA LYS A 123 12.02 0.63 11.05
C LYS A 123 10.79 0.03 11.72
N VAL A 124 10.78 -1.30 11.88
CA VAL A 124 9.80 -1.96 12.72
C VAL A 124 10.25 -1.75 14.17
N VAL A 125 9.46 -1.02 14.94
CA VAL A 125 9.78 -0.65 16.33
C VAL A 125 9.27 -1.69 17.32
N SER A 126 8.11 -2.28 17.02
CA SER A 126 7.53 -3.36 17.80
C SER A 126 6.74 -4.29 16.87
N GLU A 127 6.71 -5.58 17.21
CA GLU A 127 5.87 -6.60 16.58
C GLU A 127 4.71 -7.04 17.48
N ASP A 128 4.47 -6.31 18.59
CA ASP A 128 3.46 -6.66 19.60
C ASP A 128 2.03 -6.61 19.02
N GLU A 129 1.12 -7.41 19.57
CA GLU A 129 -0.30 -7.38 19.16
C GLU A 129 -0.93 -6.02 19.49
N PRO A 130 -1.77 -5.43 18.59
CA PRO A 130 -2.52 -6.08 17.51
C PRO A 130 -1.84 -6.12 16.13
N GLY A 131 -0.58 -5.68 16.02
CA GLY A 131 0.20 -5.75 14.79
C GLY A 131 1.39 -4.78 14.80
N PRO A 132 2.32 -4.91 13.82
CA PRO A 132 3.61 -4.24 13.90
C PRO A 132 3.47 -2.72 13.89
N ILE A 133 4.21 -2.08 14.80
CA ILE A 133 4.41 -0.64 14.81
C ILE A 133 5.62 -0.34 13.93
N VAL A 134 5.38 0.38 12.84
CA VAL A 134 6.36 0.70 11.81
C VAL A 134 6.59 2.20 11.79
N GLU A 135 7.81 2.61 12.13
CA GLU A 135 8.27 3.96 11.88
C GLU A 135 8.74 4.07 10.43
N VAL A 136 8.22 5.07 9.73
CA VAL A 136 8.60 5.34 8.35
C VAL A 136 9.02 6.80 8.24
N GLU A 137 10.19 7.00 7.64
CA GLU A 137 10.70 8.30 7.29
C GLU A 137 10.67 8.44 5.76
N LYS A 138 10.01 9.51 5.29
CA LYS A 138 9.88 9.81 3.87
C LYS A 138 10.32 11.24 3.60
N ALA A 139 11.01 11.47 2.49
CA ALA A 139 11.27 12.79 1.97
C ALA A 139 10.11 13.21 1.05
N VAL A 140 9.46 14.34 1.36
CA VAL A 140 8.43 14.92 0.50
C VAL A 140 8.97 16.19 -0.15
N PRO A 141 9.03 16.24 -1.49
CA PRO A 141 9.40 17.46 -2.21
C PRO A 141 8.24 18.45 -2.17
N VAL A 142 8.50 19.69 -1.75
CA VAL A 142 7.43 20.71 -1.55
C VAL A 142 7.45 21.81 -2.62
N VAL A 143 8.62 22.11 -3.21
CA VAL A 143 8.74 23.17 -4.24
C VAL A 143 9.54 22.65 -5.42
N TRP A 144 8.90 22.43 -6.58
CA TRP A 144 9.53 22.07 -7.87
C TRP A 144 10.77 21.13 -7.78
N ASN A 145 10.76 20.16 -6.87
CA ASN A 145 11.88 19.26 -6.56
C ASN A 145 13.19 19.90 -6.01
N PHE A 146 13.22 21.19 -5.65
CA PHE A 146 14.43 21.86 -5.11
C PHE A 146 14.58 21.75 -3.59
N LEU A 147 13.47 21.66 -2.85
CA LEU A 147 13.48 21.53 -1.40
C LEU A 147 12.62 20.34 -0.97
N SER A 148 13.23 19.44 -0.19
CA SER A 148 12.58 18.26 0.38
C SER A 148 12.54 18.37 1.89
N PHE A 149 11.38 18.12 2.48
CA PHE A 149 11.25 18.05 3.93
C PHE A 149 11.10 16.59 4.37
N PRO A 150 11.87 16.14 5.37
CA PRO A 150 11.66 14.83 5.97
C PRO A 150 10.35 14.84 6.77
N ILE A 151 9.55 13.82 6.52
CA ILE A 151 8.31 13.50 7.24
C ILE A 151 8.55 12.16 7.92
N SER A 152 8.50 12.15 9.24
CA SER A 152 8.53 10.94 10.05
C SER A 152 7.13 10.61 10.54
N LEU A 153 6.64 9.44 10.17
CA LEU A 153 5.34 8.89 10.53
C LEU A 153 5.51 7.61 11.33
N VAL A 154 4.60 7.38 12.27
CA VAL A 154 4.44 6.08 12.94
C VAL A 154 3.17 5.45 12.39
N PHE A 155 3.26 4.20 11.94
CA PHE A 155 2.13 3.39 11.52
C PHE A 155 1.92 2.28 12.54
N ALA A 156 0.68 2.09 13.00
CA ALA A 156 0.28 0.86 13.66
C ALA A 156 -0.59 0.08 12.66
N GLU A 157 -0.01 -1.01 12.15
CA GLU A 157 -0.58 -1.82 11.08
C GLU A 157 -1.34 -3.02 11.64
N ASN A 158 -2.57 -3.26 11.17
CA ASN A 158 -3.34 -4.46 11.47
C ASN A 158 -3.45 -5.33 10.20
N ARG A 159 -2.61 -6.36 10.15
CA ARG A 159 -2.55 -7.28 9.00
C ARG A 159 -3.83 -8.09 8.82
N LYS A 160 -4.48 -8.54 9.91
CA LYS A 160 -5.67 -9.39 9.87
C LYS A 160 -6.88 -8.69 9.23
N HIS A 161 -6.99 -7.37 9.42
CA HIS A 161 -8.12 -6.58 8.92
C HIS A 161 -7.76 -5.65 7.76
N HIS A 162 -6.57 -5.82 7.19
CA HIS A 162 -6.02 -4.97 6.11
C HIS A 162 -6.23 -3.47 6.39
N SER A 163 -5.96 -3.06 7.62
CA SER A 163 -6.20 -1.69 8.10
C SER A 163 -5.00 -1.18 8.88
N GLY A 164 -4.93 0.13 9.07
CA GLY A 164 -3.90 0.70 9.92
C GLY A 164 -4.24 2.11 10.34
N VAL A 165 -3.55 2.57 11.36
CA VAL A 165 -3.55 3.97 11.79
C VAL A 165 -2.16 4.55 11.59
N TYR A 166 -2.11 5.85 11.35
CA TYR A 166 -0.86 6.58 11.25
C TYR A 166 -0.93 7.87 12.06
N ASP A 167 0.22 8.24 12.60
CA ASP A 167 0.40 9.48 13.36
C ASP A 167 1.75 10.13 13.00
N LYS A 168 1.83 11.43 13.23
CA LYS A 168 3.02 12.25 13.10
C LYS A 168 4.00 11.93 14.22
N LYS A 169 5.20 11.48 13.85
CA LYS A 169 6.37 11.56 14.73
C LYS A 169 7.04 12.92 14.64
N LYS A 170 7.34 13.35 13.40
CA LYS A 170 8.03 14.61 13.14
C LYS A 170 7.71 15.12 11.74
N ILE A 171 7.00 16.23 11.67
CA ILE A 171 6.66 16.93 10.42
C ILE A 171 6.75 18.43 10.70
N MET A 172 7.51 19.16 9.88
CA MET A 172 7.58 20.61 9.99
C MET A 172 6.28 21.26 9.51
N PHE A 173 5.91 22.36 10.15
CA PHE A 173 4.74 23.18 9.77
C PHE A 173 3.37 22.49 9.82
N MET A 174 3.31 21.34 10.51
CA MET A 174 2.08 20.60 10.74
C MET A 174 1.99 20.33 12.24
N LYS A 175 0.93 20.78 12.92
CA LYS A 175 0.69 20.52 14.33
C LYS A 175 0.26 19.07 14.54
N MET A 176 -0.78 18.66 13.82
CA MET A 176 -1.41 17.34 13.86
C MET A 176 -1.41 16.71 12.47
N PHE A 177 -1.15 15.41 12.37
CA PHE A 177 -1.31 14.64 11.14
C PHE A 177 -1.55 13.17 11.50
N GLU A 178 -2.83 12.86 11.61
CA GLU A 178 -3.32 11.57 12.06
C GLU A 178 -4.27 11.00 11.01
N GLY A 179 -4.42 9.68 10.99
CA GLY A 179 -5.46 9.08 10.19
C GLY A 179 -5.49 7.58 10.28
N HIS A 180 -6.47 7.02 9.60
CA HIS A 180 -6.65 5.60 9.48
C HIS A 180 -6.98 5.24 8.05
N TRP A 181 -6.62 4.03 7.68
CA TRP A 181 -6.89 3.49 6.38
C TRP A 181 -7.37 2.05 6.50
N LYS A 182 -8.18 1.64 5.53
CA LYS A 182 -8.76 0.31 5.47
C LYS A 182 -8.84 -0.14 4.02
N VAL A 183 -8.55 -1.41 3.78
CA VAL A 183 -8.72 -2.08 2.49
C VAL A 183 -9.87 -3.06 2.62
N GLU A 184 -10.85 -2.94 1.74
CA GLU A 184 -12.03 -3.80 1.71
C GLU A 184 -12.16 -4.51 0.35
N PRO A 185 -12.59 -5.78 0.32
CA PRO A 185 -12.81 -6.49 -0.93
C PRO A 185 -13.96 -5.88 -1.73
N VAL A 186 -13.81 -5.87 -3.06
CA VAL A 186 -14.85 -5.52 -4.03
C VAL A 186 -15.04 -6.69 -4.98
N TYR A 187 -16.23 -7.27 -4.97
CA TYR A 187 -16.60 -8.41 -5.80
C TYR A 187 -17.02 -7.97 -7.20
N VAL A 188 -16.02 -7.83 -8.09
CA VAL A 188 -16.14 -7.18 -9.40
C VAL A 188 -17.19 -7.84 -10.30
N ASP A 189 -17.18 -9.17 -10.36
CA ASP A 189 -18.07 -9.95 -11.24
C ASP A 189 -19.37 -10.38 -10.56
N SER A 190 -19.68 -9.88 -9.36
CA SER A 190 -20.85 -10.31 -8.57
C SER A 190 -22.17 -10.14 -9.34
N VAL A 191 -22.35 -9.03 -10.06
CA VAL A 191 -23.56 -8.77 -10.86
C VAL A 191 -23.75 -9.81 -11.97
N ARG A 192 -22.65 -10.26 -12.60
CA ARG A 192 -22.68 -11.19 -13.72
C ARG A 192 -22.78 -12.65 -13.27
N LEU A 193 -22.01 -13.02 -12.24
CA LEU A 193 -21.84 -14.42 -11.84
C LEU A 193 -22.79 -14.83 -10.70
N CYS A 194 -23.15 -13.90 -9.81
CA CYS A 194 -23.92 -14.22 -8.59
C CYS A 194 -25.42 -13.87 -8.69
N LYS A 195 -25.91 -13.47 -9.87
CA LYS A 195 -27.32 -13.13 -10.15
C LYS A 195 -27.90 -12.14 -9.12
N HIS A 196 -28.81 -12.59 -8.25
CA HIS A 196 -29.46 -11.76 -7.22
C HIS A 196 -28.74 -11.77 -5.86
N MET A 197 -27.74 -12.63 -5.68
CA MET A 197 -26.99 -12.72 -4.43
C MET A 197 -25.92 -11.62 -4.39
N LYS A 198 -25.95 -10.79 -3.33
CA LYS A 198 -24.89 -9.82 -3.05
C LYS A 198 -23.95 -10.42 -1.98
N PRO A 199 -22.81 -11.01 -2.39
CA PRO A 199 -21.90 -11.64 -1.46
C PRO A 199 -21.32 -10.60 -0.51
N ARG A 200 -21.28 -10.93 0.79
CA ARG A 200 -20.65 -10.12 1.83
C ARG A 200 -19.30 -10.69 2.25
N THR A 201 -19.12 -12.01 2.10
CA THR A 201 -17.87 -12.68 2.43
C THR A 201 -17.20 -13.28 1.20
N ARG A 202 -15.91 -13.58 1.35
CA ARG A 202 -15.12 -14.20 0.29
C ARG A 202 -15.62 -15.61 -0.02
N GLU A 203 -16.03 -16.39 1.00
CA GLU A 203 -16.55 -17.74 0.75
C GLU A 203 -17.88 -17.71 -0.01
N GLU A 204 -18.77 -16.79 0.34
CA GLU A 204 -20.02 -16.57 -0.39
C GLU A 204 -19.74 -16.22 -1.86
N TYR A 205 -18.80 -15.31 -2.10
CA TYR A 205 -18.43 -14.94 -3.45
C TYR A 205 -17.82 -16.10 -4.23
N ARG A 206 -16.93 -16.89 -3.62
CA ARG A 206 -16.33 -18.06 -4.26
C ARG A 206 -17.41 -19.08 -4.66
N LYS A 207 -18.38 -19.33 -3.78
CA LYS A 207 -19.51 -20.25 -4.05
C LYS A 207 -20.39 -19.74 -5.19
N CYS A 208 -20.78 -18.47 -5.19
CA CYS A 208 -21.68 -17.95 -6.22
C CYS A 208 -21.01 -17.71 -7.57
N SER A 209 -19.71 -17.37 -7.57
CA SER A 209 -18.94 -17.13 -8.80
C SER A 209 -18.32 -18.38 -9.41
N GLY A 210 -18.45 -19.55 -8.77
CA GLY A 210 -17.77 -20.78 -9.18
C GLY A 210 -16.24 -20.70 -9.06
N GLY A 211 -15.71 -19.72 -8.31
CA GLY A 211 -14.27 -19.47 -8.18
C GLY A 211 -13.64 -18.64 -9.30
N GLU A 212 -14.41 -18.23 -10.32
CA GLU A 212 -13.89 -17.46 -11.46
C GLU A 212 -14.02 -15.94 -11.29
N GLY A 213 -14.68 -15.48 -10.22
CA GLY A 213 -14.91 -14.07 -9.96
C GLY A 213 -13.65 -13.33 -9.51
N LYS A 214 -13.39 -12.17 -10.12
CA LYS A 214 -12.29 -11.28 -9.71
C LYS A 214 -12.64 -10.53 -8.42
N ILE A 215 -11.64 -10.37 -7.56
CA ILE A 215 -11.73 -9.54 -6.36
C ILE A 215 -10.80 -8.34 -6.52
N ALA A 216 -11.38 -7.15 -6.52
CA ALA A 216 -10.68 -5.87 -6.43
C ALA A 216 -10.64 -5.41 -4.96
N SER A 217 -9.99 -4.27 -4.72
CA SER A 217 -9.86 -3.68 -3.40
C SER A 217 -10.30 -2.23 -3.41
N LYS A 218 -11.17 -1.85 -2.48
CA LYS A 218 -11.50 -0.46 -2.18
C LYS A 218 -10.68 -0.02 -0.99
N VAL A 219 -9.90 1.03 -1.19
CA VAL A 219 -9.09 1.65 -0.13
C VAL A 219 -9.81 2.91 0.33
N THR A 220 -10.08 2.97 1.62
CA THR A 220 -10.64 4.16 2.28
C THR A 220 -9.60 4.72 3.23
N VAL A 221 -9.33 6.01 3.13
CA VAL A 221 -8.43 6.71 4.04
C VAL A 221 -9.15 7.92 4.59
N ALA A 222 -9.18 8.05 5.91
CA ALA A 222 -9.67 9.23 6.58
C ALA A 222 -8.56 9.76 7.48
N GLY A 223 -8.26 11.04 7.34
CA GLY A 223 -7.18 11.68 8.07
C GLY A 223 -7.58 13.07 8.52
N VAL A 224 -6.94 13.51 9.59
CA VAL A 224 -7.09 14.85 10.13
C VAL A 224 -5.70 15.47 10.19
N PHE A 225 -5.57 16.68 9.67
CA PHE A 225 -4.32 17.41 9.73
C PHE A 225 -4.54 18.87 10.07
N GLN A 226 -3.61 19.45 10.82
CA GLN A 226 -3.66 20.85 11.20
C GLN A 226 -2.35 21.51 10.80
N PRO A 227 -2.34 22.32 9.72
CA PRO A 227 -1.19 23.13 9.37
C PRO A 227 -0.85 24.16 10.46
N SER A 228 0.38 24.69 10.44
CA SER A 228 0.73 25.85 11.28
C SER A 228 -0.10 27.08 10.92
N SER A 229 -0.28 27.99 11.87
CA SER A 229 -1.19 29.15 11.78
C SER A 229 -1.01 29.99 10.51
N ILE A 230 0.24 30.20 10.07
CA ILE A 230 0.56 30.97 8.87
C ILE A 230 -0.03 30.34 7.60
N PHE A 231 -0.15 29.01 7.56
CA PHE A 231 -0.67 28.26 6.41
C PHE A 231 -2.18 28.01 6.45
N ASN A 232 -2.84 28.37 7.56
CA ASN A 232 -4.28 28.14 7.78
C ASN A 232 -5.18 29.33 7.40
N LEU A 233 -4.59 30.49 7.09
CA LEU A 233 -5.34 31.70 6.74
C LEU A 233 -5.54 31.84 5.22
N PRO A 234 -6.75 32.24 4.76
CA PRO A 234 -6.95 32.65 3.37
C PRO A 234 -6.08 33.87 3.01
N PRO A 235 -5.65 34.02 1.74
CA PRO A 235 -5.88 33.13 0.59
C PRO A 235 -4.90 31.93 0.53
N LEU A 236 -3.86 31.91 1.36
CA LEU A 236 -2.81 30.89 1.32
C LEU A 236 -3.34 29.49 1.63
N SER A 237 -4.29 29.37 2.55
CA SER A 237 -4.95 28.09 2.88
C SER A 237 -5.73 27.51 1.71
N TRP A 238 -6.32 28.34 0.84
CA TRP A 238 -7.01 27.87 -0.37
C TRP A 238 -6.04 27.30 -1.40
N TYR A 239 -4.90 27.96 -1.60
CA TYR A 239 -3.84 27.47 -2.48
C TYR A 239 -3.29 26.14 -1.98
N ILE A 240 -2.97 26.04 -0.68
CA ILE A 240 -2.45 24.81 -0.07
C ILE A 240 -3.48 23.69 -0.19
N ARG A 241 -4.76 23.95 0.11
CA ARG A 241 -5.83 22.95 -0.05
C ARG A 241 -5.92 22.45 -1.49
N GLY A 242 -5.92 23.35 -2.48
CA GLY A 242 -5.95 22.98 -3.90
C GLY A 242 -4.74 22.14 -4.31
N PHE A 243 -3.54 22.53 -3.86
CA PHE A 243 -2.31 21.80 -4.08
C PHE A 243 -2.33 20.41 -3.42
N THR A 244 -2.77 20.31 -2.16
CA THR A 244 -2.91 19.04 -1.44
C THR A 244 -3.87 18.12 -2.17
N VAL A 245 -5.07 18.59 -2.55
CA VAL A 245 -6.04 17.77 -3.29
C VAL A 245 -5.46 17.26 -4.60
N LYS A 246 -4.79 18.13 -5.37
CA LYS A 246 -4.18 17.76 -6.66
C LYS A 246 -3.06 16.74 -6.48
N THR A 247 -2.13 17.00 -5.57
CA THR A 247 -0.96 16.13 -5.30
C THR A 247 -1.41 14.77 -4.77
N THR A 248 -2.35 14.75 -3.83
CA THR A 248 -2.95 13.53 -3.31
C THR A 248 -3.62 12.74 -4.43
N LYS A 249 -4.41 13.38 -5.30
CA LYS A 249 -5.05 12.70 -6.43
C LYS A 249 -4.04 12.04 -7.36
N THR A 250 -2.93 12.71 -7.66
CA THR A 250 -1.82 12.15 -8.45
C THR A 250 -1.19 10.95 -7.74
N LEU A 251 -0.90 11.04 -6.44
CA LEU A 251 -0.36 9.92 -5.67
C LEU A 251 -1.28 8.69 -5.69
N LEU A 252 -2.60 8.91 -5.58
CA LEU A 252 -3.59 7.83 -5.65
C LEU A 252 -3.63 7.18 -7.04
N GLN A 253 -3.51 7.97 -8.11
CA GLN A 253 -3.37 7.45 -9.47
C GLN A 253 -2.09 6.64 -9.66
N ASP A 254 -1.00 7.04 -8.99
CA ASP A 254 0.25 6.28 -9.04
C ASP A 254 0.11 4.89 -8.40
N PHE A 255 -0.66 4.77 -7.30
CA PHE A 255 -1.01 3.46 -6.75
C PHE A 255 -1.85 2.62 -7.72
N GLN A 256 -2.78 3.24 -8.45
CA GLN A 256 -3.57 2.55 -9.49
C GLN A 256 -2.71 2.08 -10.66
N ASN A 257 -1.76 2.91 -11.11
CA ASN A 257 -0.81 2.54 -12.16
C ASN A 257 0.10 1.39 -11.72
N LEU A 258 0.57 1.41 -10.46
CA LEU A 258 1.34 0.31 -9.89
C LEU A 258 0.50 -0.98 -9.83
N ALA A 259 -0.76 -0.89 -9.41
CA ALA A 259 -1.67 -2.02 -9.41
C ALA A 259 -1.90 -2.59 -10.82
N ALA A 260 -2.05 -1.73 -11.83
CA ALA A 260 -2.13 -2.13 -13.23
C ALA A 260 -0.87 -2.87 -13.69
N SER A 261 0.32 -2.36 -13.34
CA SER A 261 1.59 -3.01 -13.65
C SER A 261 1.71 -4.40 -13.01
N ILE A 262 1.25 -4.58 -11.77
CA ILE A 262 1.22 -5.90 -11.11
C ILE A 262 0.29 -6.89 -11.83
N ARG A 263 -0.82 -6.39 -12.41
CA ARG A 263 -1.72 -7.15 -13.27
C ARG A 263 -1.15 -7.42 -14.67
N GLY A 264 -0.02 -6.84 -15.04
CA GLY A 264 0.62 -7.05 -16.34
C GLY A 264 0.15 -6.09 -17.45
N VAL A 265 -0.34 -4.90 -17.07
CA VAL A 265 -0.69 -3.79 -17.97
C VAL A 265 0.45 -2.77 -18.05
#